data_AF-A0A9D8N030-F1
#
_entry.id   AF-A0A9D8N030-F1
#
_cell.length_a   1.000
_cell.length_b   1.000
_cell.length_c   1.000
_cell.angle_alpha   90.00
_cell.angle_beta   90.00
_cell.angle_gamma   90.00
#
_symmetry.space_group_name_H-M   'P 1'
#
loop_
_entity.id
_entity.type
_entity.pdbx_description
1 polymer ?
#
loop_
_entity_poly.entity_id
_entity_poly.type
_entity_poly.pdbx_seq_one_letter_code
_entity_poly.pdbx_strand_id
1 'polypeptide(L)'
;MEKNCYSFYADPFNFKGFTNGENIKDLCDRTQAFLKELISKDDGKVYLISTHGCAMRALINYLKEDPSDYWCGRAPYNCSFTIVETKNGTPTITDVDKVFYDKNLIVDYFKKP
;
A
#
# COMPACT_ATOMS: atom_id res chain seq x y z
N MET A 1 -0.10 -11.43 -20.02
CA MET A 1 -0.34 -11.74 -18.60
C MET A 1 -1.26 -12.94 -18.52
N GLU A 2 -0.91 -13.96 -17.73
CA GLU A 2 -1.82 -15.07 -17.43
C GLU A 2 -3.16 -14.51 -16.89
N LYS A 3 -4.29 -15.16 -17.19
CA LYS A 3 -5.64 -14.67 -16.83
C LYS A 3 -5.77 -14.30 -15.34
N ASN A 4 -5.08 -15.01 -14.46
CA ASN A 4 -5.09 -14.77 -13.01
C ASN A 4 -4.43 -13.44 -12.62
N CYS A 5 -3.37 -13.03 -13.32
CA CYS A 5 -2.69 -11.77 -13.04
C CYS A 5 -3.55 -10.56 -13.42
N TYR A 6 -4.40 -10.67 -14.44
CA TYR A 6 -5.29 -9.57 -14.82
C TYR A 6 -6.30 -9.26 -13.70
N SER A 7 -6.97 -10.28 -13.16
CA SER A 7 -7.94 -10.10 -12.07
C SER A 7 -7.31 -9.50 -10.81
N PHE A 8 -6.05 -9.85 -10.50
CA PHE A 8 -5.32 -9.25 -9.38
C PHE A 8 -5.13 -7.73 -9.52
N TYR A 9 -4.91 -7.24 -10.75
CA TYR A 9 -4.78 -5.80 -11.00
C TYR A 9 -6.11 -5.09 -11.17
N ALA A 10 -7.07 -5.71 -11.86
CA ALA A 10 -8.34 -5.08 -12.23
C ALA A 10 -9.42 -5.16 -11.14
N ASP A 11 -9.42 -6.23 -10.35
CA ASP A 11 -10.41 -6.48 -9.29
C ASP A 11 -9.78 -7.20 -8.07
N PRO A 12 -8.85 -6.53 -7.38
CA PRO A 12 -8.01 -7.14 -6.33
C PRO A 12 -8.82 -7.73 -5.18
N PHE A 13 -9.92 -7.09 -4.77
CA PHE A 13 -10.73 -7.56 -3.64
C PHE A 13 -11.56 -8.81 -3.97
N ASN A 14 -11.92 -9.05 -5.24
CA ASN A 14 -12.60 -10.27 -5.65
C ASN A 14 -11.63 -11.36 -6.16
N PHE A 15 -10.37 -11.02 -6.41
CA PHE A 15 -9.34 -11.99 -6.72
C PHE A 15 -9.12 -12.96 -5.54
N LYS A 16 -9.35 -14.25 -5.79
CA LYS A 16 -9.28 -15.30 -4.75
C LYS A 16 -7.88 -15.59 -4.22
N GLY A 17 -6.86 -14.97 -4.78
CA GLY A 17 -5.46 -15.31 -4.53
C GLY A 17 -4.93 -16.33 -5.56
N PHE A 18 -3.62 -16.49 -5.58
CA PHE A 18 -2.97 -17.58 -6.31
C PHE A 18 -3.15 -18.90 -5.54
N THR A 19 -2.89 -20.03 -6.19
CA THR A 19 -2.96 -21.35 -5.53
C THR A 19 -2.06 -21.36 -4.28
N ASN A 20 -2.66 -21.68 -3.12
CA ASN A 20 -2.01 -21.63 -1.79
C ASN A 20 -1.49 -20.24 -1.38
N GLY A 21 -2.00 -19.17 -2.01
CA GLY A 21 -1.65 -17.80 -1.72
C GLY A 21 -2.67 -17.10 -0.81
N GLU A 22 -2.22 -16.01 -0.20
CA GLU A 22 -3.04 -15.05 0.54
C GLU A 22 -3.96 -14.26 -0.43
N ASN A 23 -5.18 -13.92 -0.01
CA ASN A 23 -6.04 -12.98 -0.73
C ASN A 23 -5.85 -11.54 -0.21
N ILE A 24 -6.34 -10.54 -0.94
CA ILE A 24 -6.14 -9.12 -0.58
C ILE A 24 -6.77 -8.76 0.78
N LYS A 25 -7.87 -9.40 1.17
CA LYS A 25 -8.52 -9.13 2.44
C LYS A 25 -7.66 -9.60 3.60
N ASP A 26 -7.13 -10.82 3.53
CA ASP A 26 -6.23 -11.36 4.56
C ASP A 26 -4.98 -10.47 4.73
N LEU A 27 -4.44 -9.98 3.60
CA LEU A 27 -3.30 -9.08 3.57
C LEU A 27 -3.62 -7.74 4.26
N CYS A 28 -4.78 -7.16 3.96
CA CYS A 28 -5.29 -5.96 4.64
C CYS A 28 -5.45 -6.20 6.14
N ASP A 29 -6.10 -7.30 6.54
CA ASP A 29 -6.40 -7.59 7.94
C ASP A 29 -5.10 -7.63 8.79
N ARG A 30 -4.06 -8.36 8.34
CA ARG A 30 -2.81 -8.45 9.11
C ARG A 30 -1.96 -7.17 9.07
N THR A 31 -1.90 -6.48 7.94
CA THR A 31 -1.05 -5.28 7.81
C THR A 31 -1.65 -4.10 8.54
N GLN A 32 -2.97 -3.92 8.46
CA GLN A 32 -3.66 -2.84 9.15
C GLN A 32 -3.70 -3.05 10.66
N ALA A 33 -3.81 -4.30 11.14
CA ALA A 33 -3.66 -4.60 12.56
C ALA A 33 -2.29 -4.12 13.08
N PHE A 34 -1.21 -4.44 12.36
CA PHE A 34 0.14 -3.96 12.68
C PHE A 34 0.25 -2.43 12.68
N LEU A 35 -0.29 -1.73 11.67
CA LEU A 35 -0.24 -0.27 11.64
C LEU A 35 -1.04 0.36 12.78
N LYS A 36 -2.23 -0.16 13.08
CA LYS A 36 -3.07 0.31 14.19
C LYS A 36 -2.40 0.10 15.54
N GLU A 37 -1.75 -1.04 15.76
CA GLU A 37 -0.94 -1.29 16.95
C GLU A 37 0.17 -0.23 17.06
N LEU A 38 0.88 0.05 15.98
CA LEU A 38 1.96 1.04 15.98
C LEU A 38 1.46 2.45 16.29
N ILE A 39 0.37 2.88 15.66
CA ILE A 39 -0.28 4.17 15.91
C ILE A 39 -0.73 4.28 17.38
N SER A 40 -1.28 3.19 17.93
CA SER A 40 -1.79 3.18 19.31
C SER A 40 -0.73 3.39 20.39
N LYS A 41 0.57 3.26 20.06
CA LYS A 41 1.65 3.51 21.02
C LYS A 41 1.76 4.97 21.44
N ASP A 42 1.35 5.90 20.56
CA ASP A 42 1.33 7.35 20.78
C ASP A 42 2.56 7.89 21.53
N ASP A 43 3.75 7.36 21.20
CA ASP A 43 5.00 7.60 21.94
C ASP A 43 5.86 8.72 21.33
N GLY A 44 5.28 9.51 20.42
CA GLY A 44 5.93 10.64 19.76
C GLY A 44 7.10 10.28 18.85
N LYS A 45 7.30 8.99 18.55
CA LYS A 45 8.42 8.52 17.71
C LYS A 45 8.09 8.54 16.23
N VAL A 46 9.15 8.62 15.43
CA VAL A 46 9.09 8.43 13.98
C VAL A 46 9.50 7.00 13.66
N TYR A 47 8.62 6.27 12.98
CA TYR A 47 8.85 4.89 12.56
C TYR A 47 9.08 4.80 11.05
N LEU A 48 10.08 4.02 10.65
CA LEU A 48 10.26 3.62 9.26
C LEU A 48 9.77 2.18 9.07
N ILE A 49 8.79 1.99 8.18
CA ILE A 49 8.30 0.67 7.78
C ILE A 49 8.77 0.40 6.35
N SER A 50 9.63 -0.61 6.18
CA SER A 50 10.03 -1.09 4.85
C SER A 50 9.23 -2.34 4.49
N THR A 51 8.61 -2.35 3.31
CA THR A 51 7.75 -3.45 2.85
C THR A 51 7.64 -3.48 1.32
N HIS A 52 6.93 -4.46 0.78
CA HIS A 52 6.68 -4.60 -0.66
C HIS A 52 5.46 -3.78 -1.11
N GLY A 53 5.37 -3.48 -2.42
CA GLY A 53 4.35 -2.58 -2.96
C GLY A 53 2.90 -3.02 -2.72
N CYS A 54 2.60 -4.31 -2.87
CA CYS A 54 1.27 -4.86 -2.55
C CYS A 54 0.93 -4.69 -1.05
N ALA A 55 1.84 -5.10 -0.18
CA ALA A 55 1.66 -4.95 1.27
C ALA A 55 1.55 -3.48 1.71
N MET A 56 2.28 -2.56 1.08
CA MET A 56 2.16 -1.11 1.31
C MET A 56 0.74 -0.61 1.01
N ARG A 57 0.16 -1.03 -0.12
CA ARG A 57 -1.22 -0.66 -0.48
C ARG A 57 -2.23 -1.17 0.54
N ALA A 58 -2.08 -2.41 0.99
CA ALA A 58 -2.94 -2.99 2.03
C ALA A 58 -2.81 -2.27 3.38
N LEU A 59 -1.57 -1.97 3.78
CA LEU A 59 -1.19 -1.34 5.05
C LEU A 59 -1.92 0.00 5.27
N ILE A 60 -1.97 0.84 4.23
CA ILE A 60 -2.56 2.18 4.28
C ILE A 60 -4.00 2.22 3.74
N ASN A 61 -4.57 1.09 3.30
CA ASN A 61 -5.81 1.08 2.51
C ASN A 61 -6.99 1.76 3.23
N TYR A 62 -7.17 1.48 4.53
CA TYR A 62 -8.26 2.01 5.35
C TYR A 62 -8.14 3.52 5.66
N LEU A 63 -6.99 4.12 5.37
CA LEU A 63 -6.74 5.55 5.57
C LEU A 63 -7.01 6.39 4.33
N LYS A 64 -7.30 5.75 3.19
CA LYS A 64 -7.52 6.42 1.90
C LYS A 64 -8.95 6.92 1.80
N GLU A 65 -9.14 7.98 1.01
CA GLU A 65 -10.47 8.48 0.63
C GLU A 65 -11.25 7.43 -0.16
N ASP A 66 -10.58 6.72 -1.07
CA ASP A 66 -11.14 5.58 -1.80
C ASP A 66 -10.36 4.29 -1.48
N PRO A 67 -10.81 3.50 -0.49
CA PRO A 67 -10.26 2.19 -0.19
C PRO A 67 -10.47 1.16 -1.31
N SER A 68 -11.47 1.35 -2.18
CA SER A 68 -11.82 0.40 -3.24
C SER A 68 -10.80 0.37 -4.38
N ASP A 69 -10.19 1.52 -4.71
CA ASP A 69 -9.01 1.58 -5.58
C ASP A 69 -7.77 1.09 -4.80
N TYR A 70 -7.63 -0.23 -4.69
CA TYR A 70 -6.52 -0.85 -3.98
C TYR A 70 -5.15 -0.37 -4.47
N TRP A 71 -4.97 -0.27 -5.79
CA TRP A 71 -3.68 0.05 -6.40
C TRP A 71 -3.38 1.54 -6.42
N CYS A 72 -4.34 2.44 -6.21
CA CYS A 72 -4.17 3.88 -6.43
C CYS A 72 -3.77 4.15 -7.89
N GLY A 73 -4.46 3.47 -8.83
CA GLY A 73 -4.18 3.49 -10.27
C GLY A 73 -2.94 2.69 -10.73
N ARG A 74 -1.94 2.43 -9.88
CA ARG A 74 -0.73 1.64 -10.23
C ARG A 74 0.07 1.16 -9.02
N ALA A 75 0.90 0.14 -9.20
CA ALA A 75 1.84 -0.27 -8.15
C ALA A 75 2.81 0.88 -7.78
N PRO A 76 3.18 1.02 -6.50
CA PRO A 76 4.11 2.06 -6.05
C PRO A 76 5.49 1.89 -6.69
N TYR A 77 6.24 2.99 -6.84
CA TYR A 77 7.61 2.92 -7.34
C TYR A 77 8.53 2.25 -6.30
N ASN A 78 9.60 1.62 -6.79
CA ASN A 78 10.64 1.13 -5.89
C ASN A 78 11.21 2.30 -5.08
N CYS A 79 11.38 2.07 -3.77
CA CYS A 79 11.89 3.05 -2.82
C CYS A 79 11.07 4.35 -2.71
N SER A 80 9.78 4.32 -3.07
CA SER A 80 8.87 5.43 -2.75
C SER A 80 8.38 5.36 -1.31
N PHE A 81 8.04 6.51 -0.74
CA PHE A 81 7.57 6.68 0.62
C PHE A 81 6.11 7.11 0.64
N THR A 82 5.34 6.48 1.52
CA THR A 82 4.04 7.01 1.96
C THR A 82 4.23 7.53 3.38
N ILE A 83 3.82 8.78 3.62
CA ILE A 83 3.97 9.43 4.92
C ILE A 83 2.59 9.49 5.58
N VAL A 84 2.53 8.95 6.80
CA VAL A 84 1.33 8.99 7.66
C VAL A 84 1.69 9.76 8.91
N GLU A 85 1.02 10.90 9.11
CA GLU A 85 1.12 11.67 10.35
C GLU A 85 0.01 11.26 11.30
N THR A 86 0.31 11.14 12.59
CA THR A 86 -0.71 10.92 13.63
C THR A 86 -0.79 12.16 14.50
N LYS A 87 -1.99 12.73 14.64
CA LYS A 87 -2.29 13.84 15.57
C LYS A 87 -3.41 13.40 16.50
N ASN A 88 -3.16 13.42 17.81
CA ASN A 88 -4.12 12.97 18.83
C ASN A 88 -4.68 11.56 18.52
N GLY A 89 -3.81 10.60 18.19
CA GLY A 89 -4.21 9.24 17.82
C GLY A 89 -4.94 9.10 16.47
N THR A 90 -5.16 10.20 15.73
CA THR A 90 -5.81 10.18 14.41
C THR A 90 -4.76 10.16 13.30
N PRO A 91 -4.61 9.04 12.57
CA PRO A 91 -3.69 8.96 11.43
C PRO A 91 -4.25 9.68 10.19
N THR A 92 -3.38 10.34 9.43
CA THR A 92 -3.70 10.98 8.16
C THR A 92 -2.53 10.81 7.19
N ILE A 93 -2.82 10.40 5.96
CA ILE A 93 -1.82 10.33 4.90
C ILE A 93 -1.50 11.76 4.43
N THR A 94 -0.23 12.14 4.42
CA THR A 94 0.23 13.46 3.93
C THR A 94 0.94 13.39 2.58
N ASP A 95 1.54 12.24 2.27
CA ASP A 95 2.18 11.98 0.98
C ASP A 95 1.99 10.50 0.61
N VAL A 96 1.73 10.22 -0.67
CA VAL A 96 1.66 8.85 -1.24
C VAL A 96 2.68 8.72 -2.35
N ASP A 97 3.42 7.61 -2.36
CA ASP A 97 4.42 7.26 -3.39
C ASP A 97 5.46 8.36 -3.66
N LYS A 98 5.82 9.13 -2.63
CA LYS A 98 6.82 10.18 -2.72
C LYS A 98 8.19 9.61 -2.98
N VAL A 99 8.86 10.13 -4.01
CA VAL A 99 10.22 9.75 -4.37
C VAL A 99 11.16 10.89 -4.00
N PHE A 100 12.25 10.57 -3.30
CA PHE A 100 13.30 11.51 -2.91
C PHE A 100 14.58 11.40 -3.75
N TYR A 101 14.67 10.41 -4.65
CA TYR A 101 15.78 10.25 -5.58
C TYR A 101 15.44 10.87 -6.95
N ASP A 102 16.43 10.90 -7.87
CA ASP A 102 16.23 11.41 -9.22
C ASP A 102 15.12 10.62 -9.94
N LYS A 103 14.06 11.34 -10.34
CA LYS A 103 12.89 10.75 -11.03
C LYS A 103 13.26 10.07 -12.35
N ASN A 104 14.40 10.42 -12.98
CA ASN A 104 14.88 9.74 -14.19
C ASN A 104 15.31 8.29 -13.94
N LEU A 105 15.54 7.89 -12.68
CA LEU A 105 15.88 6.52 -12.31
C LEU A 105 14.63 5.65 -12.07
N ILE A 106 13.44 6.24 -12.15
CA ILE A 106 12.19 5.51 -11.98
C ILE A 106 11.98 4.58 -13.17
N VAL A 107 11.77 3.30 -12.88
CA VAL A 107 11.30 2.32 -13.86
C VAL A 107 9.81 2.09 -13.64
N ASP A 108 8.99 2.57 -14.58
CA ASP A 108 7.53 2.41 -14.54
C ASP A 108 7.08 1.32 -15.53
N TYR A 109 6.80 0.14 -15.01
CA TYR A 109 6.28 -0.99 -15.79
C TYR A 109 4.80 -0.85 -16.17
N PHE A 110 4.09 0.17 -15.66
CA PHE A 110 2.67 0.40 -15.88
C PHE A 110 2.39 1.62 -16.76
N LYS A 111 3.44 2.34 -17.19
CA LYS A 111 3.31 3.44 -18.15
C LYS A 111 2.76 2.90 -19.46
N LYS A 112 1.56 3.35 -19.86
CA LYS A 112 1.05 3.09 -21.20
C LYS A 112 1.94 3.81 -22.22
N PRO A 113 2.26 3.19 -23.37
CA PRO A 113 3.06 3.82 -24.42
C PRO A 113 2.41 5.12 -24.92
#